data_AF-A0A914SZP4-F1
#
_entry.id   AF-A0A914SZP4-F1
#
_cell.length_a   1.000
_cell.length_b   1.000
_cell.length_c   1.000
_cell.angle_alpha   90.00
_cell.angle_beta   90.00
_cell.angle_gamma   90.00
#
_symmetry.space_group_name_H-M   'P 1'
#
loop_
_entity.id
_entity.type
_entity.pdbx_description
1 polymer ?
#
loop_
_entity_poly.entity_id
_entity_poly.type
_entity_poly.pdbx_seq_one_letter_code
_entity_poly.pdbx_strand_id
1 'polypeptide(L)'
;MKVVVSPERGPVELLNSTDGATIIYTDASLIRDGTAGIGIFYGKDHPLNTTEKLPGVHKSVGWAEIIAATVALQKLHGWSKYDGGPVILRTDHLLIVEAMQKEEITAYNQQNFFVELQTLKKIAQDFPKGVQFEHVYAHNGDEGNEEADALATKATSKHNLPSPRRARSKPPSRRMSRRTRSAYVKRSAPPEVHGTEKLKTRKAAPKDNDAPKTNNAPKHSRRRTKRSKRSRR
;
A
#
# COMPACT_ATOMS: atom_id res chain seq x y z
N MET A 1 13.47 10.58 -30.31
CA MET A 1 14.07 10.82 -28.98
C MET A 1 15.26 11.75 -29.14
N LYS A 2 15.23 12.95 -28.56
CA LYS A 2 16.46 13.70 -28.26
C LYS A 2 16.76 13.42 -26.79
N VAL A 3 17.64 12.45 -26.56
CA VAL A 3 18.38 12.40 -25.30
C VAL A 3 19.33 13.60 -25.36
N VAL A 4 19.09 14.61 -24.52
CA VAL A 4 20.05 15.70 -24.36
C VAL A 4 21.18 15.17 -23.51
N VAL A 5 22.16 14.51 -24.13
CA VAL A 5 23.50 14.39 -23.57
C VAL A 5 24.19 15.70 -23.89
N SER A 6 24.38 16.56 -22.88
CA SER A 6 25.13 17.80 -23.04
C SER A 6 26.62 17.48 -23.18
N PRO A 7 27.30 17.90 -24.26
CA PRO A 7 28.76 17.89 -24.30
C PRO A 7 29.29 19.11 -23.54
N GLU A 8 30.27 18.87 -22.65
CA GLU A 8 31.28 19.80 -22.10
C GLU A 8 30.84 21.26 -21.93
N ARG A 9 30.56 21.69 -20.69
CA ARG A 9 30.41 23.12 -20.36
C ARG A 9 31.30 23.53 -19.21
N GLY A 10 31.98 24.66 -19.41
CA GLY A 10 32.67 25.45 -18.40
C GLY A 10 31.72 26.01 -17.33
N PRO A 11 32.12 27.10 -16.62
CA PRO A 11 31.64 27.41 -15.29
C PRO A 11 30.11 27.51 -15.24
N VAL A 12 29.55 26.77 -14.28
CA VAL A 12 28.13 26.52 -14.08
C VAL A 12 27.45 27.79 -13.58
N GLU A 13 26.84 28.55 -14.49
CA GLU A 13 25.81 29.53 -14.12
C GLU A 13 24.49 28.79 -13.83
N LEU A 14 23.99 29.00 -12.62
CA LEU A 14 22.75 28.46 -12.07
C LEU A 14 21.53 28.83 -12.93
N LEU A 15 21.11 27.91 -13.81
CA LEU A 15 19.78 27.94 -14.43
C LEU A 15 18.86 26.91 -13.76
N ASN A 16 18.63 27.08 -12.45
CA ASN A 16 17.56 26.41 -11.71
C ASN A 16 16.38 27.40 -11.53
N SER A 17 15.94 28.05 -12.60
CA SER A 17 14.68 28.77 -12.53
C SER A 17 13.54 27.78 -12.77
N THR A 18 12.71 27.58 -11.75
CA THR A 18 11.42 26.89 -11.87
C THR A 18 10.36 27.78 -12.54
N ASP A 19 10.77 28.96 -13.06
CA ASP A 19 9.87 29.92 -13.70
C ASP A 19 9.02 29.26 -14.78
N GLY A 20 7.71 29.25 -14.53
CA GLY A 20 6.71 28.71 -15.45
C GLY A 20 6.53 27.19 -15.41
N ALA A 21 7.23 26.45 -14.54
CA ALA A 21 6.96 25.03 -14.34
C ALA A 21 5.76 24.80 -13.40
N THR A 22 4.88 23.88 -13.78
CA THR A 22 3.85 23.37 -12.86
C THR A 22 4.51 22.36 -11.93
N ILE A 23 4.60 22.70 -10.65
CA ILE A 23 5.14 21.81 -9.61
C ILE A 23 3.99 21.05 -8.97
N ILE A 24 4.12 19.73 -8.87
CA ILE A 24 3.14 18.84 -8.26
C ILE A 24 3.83 18.02 -7.18
N TYR A 25 3.21 17.92 -6.01
CA TYR A 25 3.65 17.05 -4.93
C TYR A 25 2.66 15.90 -4.77
N THR A 26 3.17 14.69 -4.56
CA THR A 26 2.35 13.49 -4.37
C THR A 26 2.86 12.66 -3.21
N ASP A 27 1.92 12.13 -2.44
CA ASP A 27 2.19 11.23 -1.33
C ASP A 27 1.03 10.22 -1.17
N ALA A 28 1.26 9.13 -0.46
CA ALA A 28 0.24 8.14 -0.14
C ALA A 28 0.25 7.70 1.32
N SER A 29 -0.95 7.46 1.84
CA SER A 29 -1.17 6.93 3.18
C SER A 29 -1.73 5.53 3.10
N LEU A 30 -1.20 4.60 3.90
CA LEU A 30 -1.73 3.26 4.09
C LEU A 30 -1.85 2.96 5.59
N ILE A 31 -3.08 2.73 6.06
CA ILE A 31 -3.33 2.40 7.46
C ILE A 31 -3.47 0.89 7.68
N ARG A 32 -3.41 0.44 8.94
CA ARG A 32 -3.32 -0.98 9.34
C ARG A 32 -4.44 -1.88 8.82
N ASP A 33 -5.62 -1.33 8.53
CA ASP A 33 -6.74 -2.10 7.97
C ASP A 33 -6.66 -2.30 6.45
N GLY A 34 -5.57 -1.81 5.83
CA GLY A 34 -5.32 -1.85 4.39
C GLY A 34 -6.05 -0.76 3.60
N THR A 35 -6.74 0.18 4.25
CA THR A 35 -7.23 1.39 3.58
C THR A 35 -6.05 2.24 3.13
N ALA A 36 -5.99 2.50 1.82
CA ALA A 36 -5.04 3.43 1.23
C ALA A 36 -5.71 4.72 0.79
N GLY A 37 -4.95 5.81 0.76
CA GLY A 37 -5.37 7.10 0.24
C GLY A 37 -4.21 7.82 -0.43
N ILE A 38 -4.53 8.68 -1.38
CA ILE A 38 -3.57 9.50 -2.12
C ILE A 38 -3.79 10.98 -1.83
N GLY A 39 -2.69 11.69 -1.75
CA GLY A 39 -2.62 13.15 -1.65
C GLY A 39 -1.92 13.72 -2.88
N ILE A 40 -2.51 14.74 -3.49
CA ILE A 40 -1.92 15.44 -4.63
C ILE A 40 -2.07 16.93 -4.39
N PHE A 41 -0.95 17.65 -4.38
CA PHE A 41 -0.89 19.07 -4.13
C PHE A 41 -0.21 19.80 -5.29
N TYR A 42 -0.95 20.72 -5.92
CA TYR A 42 -0.47 21.57 -7.03
C TYR A 42 -0.16 23.00 -6.57
N GLY A 43 -0.45 23.32 -5.30
CA GLY A 43 -0.37 24.66 -4.76
C GLY A 43 -1.60 25.00 -3.92
N LYS A 44 -1.47 26.06 -3.12
CA LYS A 44 -2.54 26.53 -2.24
C LYS A 44 -3.81 26.86 -3.05
N ASP A 45 -4.95 26.36 -2.59
CA ASP A 45 -6.28 26.55 -3.20
C ASP A 45 -6.38 26.10 -4.68
N HIS A 46 -5.43 25.31 -5.17
CA HIS A 46 -5.44 24.83 -6.54
C HIS A 46 -6.59 23.82 -6.76
N PRO A 47 -7.42 23.97 -7.81
CA PRO A 47 -8.64 23.17 -7.98
C PRO A 47 -8.37 21.68 -8.26
N LEU A 48 -7.15 21.31 -8.64
CA LEU A 48 -6.75 19.91 -8.83
C LEU A 48 -6.23 19.24 -7.56
N ASN A 49 -6.08 19.97 -6.44
CA ASN A 49 -5.67 19.35 -5.18
C ASN A 49 -6.62 18.21 -4.83
N THR A 50 -6.05 17.06 -4.47
CA THR A 50 -6.79 15.81 -4.35
C THR A 50 -6.56 15.17 -2.99
N THR A 51 -7.66 14.84 -2.34
CA THR A 51 -7.74 13.90 -1.21
C THR A 51 -8.63 12.76 -1.68
N GLU A 52 -8.06 11.59 -1.94
CA GLU A 52 -8.83 10.47 -2.48
C GLU A 52 -8.50 9.15 -1.78
N LYS A 53 -9.53 8.47 -1.28
CA LYS A 53 -9.39 7.12 -0.73
C LYS A 53 -9.38 6.12 -1.89
N LEU A 54 -8.38 5.27 -1.95
CA LEU A 54 -8.32 4.19 -2.94
C LEU A 54 -9.31 3.07 -2.56
N PRO A 55 -10.04 2.52 -3.54
CA PRO A 55 -11.03 1.49 -3.27
C PRO A 55 -10.38 0.14 -2.98
N GLY A 56 -10.82 -0.49 -1.89
CA GLY A 56 -10.41 -1.84 -1.52
C GLY A 56 -9.44 -1.89 -0.35
N VAL A 57 -8.80 -3.05 -0.19
CA VAL A 57 -7.80 -3.33 0.84
C VAL A 57 -6.47 -3.55 0.13
N HIS A 58 -5.51 -2.69 0.41
CA HIS A 58 -4.21 -2.67 -0.22
C HIS A 58 -3.13 -3.17 0.73
N LYS A 59 -2.08 -3.76 0.15
CA LYS A 59 -0.98 -4.38 0.89
C LYS A 59 0.32 -3.59 0.84
N SER A 60 0.39 -2.55 0.01
CA SER A 60 1.61 -1.78 -0.21
C SER A 60 1.31 -0.31 -0.41
N VAL A 61 2.03 0.54 0.34
CA VAL A 61 2.01 1.99 0.17
C VAL A 61 2.68 2.39 -1.16
N GLY A 62 3.73 1.69 -1.59
CA GLY A 62 4.43 1.98 -2.85
C GLY A 62 3.53 1.86 -4.09
N TRP A 63 2.53 0.97 -4.07
CA TRP A 63 1.51 0.96 -5.12
C TRP A 63 0.68 2.25 -5.09
N ALA A 64 0.23 2.68 -3.91
CA ALA A 64 -0.54 3.91 -3.76
C ALA A 64 0.26 5.17 -4.13
N GLU A 65 1.58 5.21 -3.87
CA GLU A 65 2.49 6.27 -4.33
C GLU A 65 2.47 6.40 -5.86
N ILE A 66 2.62 5.27 -6.56
CA ILE A 66 2.64 5.27 -8.03
C ILE A 66 1.27 5.66 -8.58
N ILE A 67 0.18 5.25 -7.92
CA ILE A 67 -1.17 5.70 -8.27
C ILE A 67 -1.33 7.21 -8.04
N ALA A 68 -0.82 7.78 -6.94
CA ALA A 68 -0.87 9.21 -6.68
C ALA A 68 -0.19 10.00 -7.82
N ALA A 69 1.03 9.60 -8.19
CA ALA A 69 1.76 10.19 -9.31
C ALA A 69 1.02 10.04 -10.66
N THR A 70 0.42 8.86 -10.89
CA THR A 70 -0.34 8.58 -12.12
C THR A 70 -1.57 9.47 -12.23
N VAL A 71 -2.38 9.55 -11.15
CA VAL A 71 -3.59 10.38 -11.10
C VAL A 71 -3.23 11.87 -11.21
N ALA A 72 -2.12 12.29 -10.62
CA ALA A 72 -1.64 13.67 -10.70
C ALA A 72 -1.38 14.09 -12.15
N LEU A 73 -0.66 13.28 -12.91
CA LEU A 73 -0.40 13.57 -14.32
C LEU A 73 -1.67 13.47 -15.18
N GLN A 74 -2.54 12.50 -14.93
CA GLN A 74 -3.82 12.38 -15.65
C GLN A 74 -4.71 13.61 -15.43
N LYS A 75 -4.84 14.08 -14.18
CA LYS A 75 -5.65 15.26 -13.85
C LYS A 75 -5.09 16.51 -14.51
N LEU A 76 -3.78 16.71 -14.48
CA LEU A 76 -3.15 17.87 -15.12
C LEU A 76 -3.30 17.83 -16.64
N HIS A 77 -3.02 16.68 -17.26
CA HIS A 77 -3.13 16.50 -18.71
C HIS A 77 -4.57 16.71 -19.21
N GLY A 78 -5.58 16.27 -18.44
CA GLY A 78 -6.99 16.47 -18.76
C GLY A 78 -7.54 17.86 -18.39
N TRP A 79 -6.75 18.71 -17.73
CA TRP A 79 -7.22 20.01 -17.27
C TRP A 79 -7.15 21.04 -18.39
N SER A 80 -8.30 21.64 -18.73
CA SER A 80 -8.40 22.60 -19.85
C SER A 80 -7.57 23.88 -19.70
N LYS A 81 -7.08 24.17 -18.49
CA LYS A 81 -6.21 25.33 -18.22
C LYS A 81 -4.73 24.98 -18.24
N TYR A 82 -4.36 23.72 -18.40
CA TYR A 82 -2.98 23.34 -18.61
C TYR A 82 -2.54 23.79 -20.01
N ASP A 83 -1.45 24.55 -20.07
CA ASP A 83 -0.95 25.24 -21.26
C ASP A 83 0.15 24.47 -22.01
N GLY A 84 0.49 23.26 -21.55
CA GLY A 84 1.62 22.49 -22.09
C GLY A 84 2.99 22.95 -21.57
N GLY A 85 3.03 23.71 -20.48
CA GLY A 85 4.24 24.12 -19.78
C GLY A 85 5.08 22.95 -19.22
N PRO A 86 6.32 23.21 -18.76
CA PRO A 86 7.13 22.17 -18.12
C PRO A 86 6.46 21.71 -16.81
N VAL A 87 6.60 20.43 -16.49
CA VAL A 87 6.03 19.83 -15.27
C VAL A 87 7.14 19.20 -14.43
N ILE A 88 7.09 19.46 -13.12
CA ILE A 88 7.96 18.85 -12.13
C ILE A 88 7.07 18.09 -11.13
N LEU A 89 7.23 16.77 -11.03
CA LEU A 89 6.56 15.92 -10.06
C LEU A 89 7.54 15.57 -8.93
N ARG A 90 7.18 15.95 -7.71
CA ARG A 90 7.93 15.73 -6.48
C ARG A 90 7.24 14.67 -5.63
N THR A 91 8.02 13.73 -5.14
CA THR A 91 7.59 12.65 -4.24
C THR A 91 8.77 12.22 -3.38
N ASP A 92 8.51 11.70 -2.19
CA ASP A 92 9.50 11.03 -1.36
C ASP A 92 9.68 9.55 -1.73
N HIS A 93 8.88 9.03 -2.68
CA HIS A 93 9.01 7.66 -3.14
C HIS A 93 10.11 7.51 -4.20
N LEU A 94 11.35 7.33 -3.72
CA LEU A 94 12.57 7.24 -4.54
C LEU A 94 12.47 6.26 -5.73
N LEU A 95 11.72 5.16 -5.56
CA LEU A 95 11.51 4.17 -6.63
C LEU A 95 10.87 4.78 -7.88
N ILE A 96 9.95 5.74 -7.75
CA ILE A 96 9.37 6.46 -8.90
C ILE A 96 10.46 7.26 -9.61
N VAL A 97 11.24 8.04 -8.85
CA VAL A 97 12.30 8.90 -9.40
C VAL A 97 13.34 8.07 -10.16
N GLU A 98 13.82 6.99 -9.56
CA GLU A 98 14.76 6.06 -10.20
C GLU A 98 14.17 5.35 -11.43
N ALA A 99 12.87 5.01 -11.40
CA ALA A 99 12.19 4.38 -12.53
C ALA A 99 12.09 5.32 -13.73
N MET A 100 11.75 6.59 -13.48
CA MET A 100 11.48 7.57 -14.53
C MET A 100 12.75 8.10 -15.21
N GLN A 101 13.90 8.02 -14.53
CA GLN A 101 15.22 8.35 -15.11
C GLN A 101 15.73 7.31 -16.12
N LYS A 102 15.25 6.07 -16.06
CA LYS A 102 15.69 5.00 -16.98
C LYS A 102 15.04 5.19 -18.34
N GLU A 103 15.73 4.82 -19.43
CA GLU A 103 15.13 4.81 -20.78
C GLU A 103 14.04 3.74 -20.92
N GLU A 104 14.26 2.58 -20.28
CA GLU A 104 13.29 1.48 -20.22
C GLU A 104 13.13 1.01 -18.78
N ILE A 105 11.88 0.82 -18.36
CA ILE A 105 11.57 0.12 -17.12
C ILE A 105 11.65 -1.37 -17.42
N THR A 106 12.71 -2.04 -16.95
CA THR A 106 12.91 -3.48 -17.15
C THR A 106 12.41 -4.27 -15.95
N ALA A 107 11.76 -5.42 -16.23
CA ALA A 107 11.11 -6.25 -15.22
C ALA A 107 12.05 -6.75 -14.10
N TYR A 108 13.37 -6.86 -14.35
CA TYR A 108 14.32 -7.40 -13.38
C TYR A 108 14.49 -6.53 -12.13
N ASN A 109 14.28 -5.20 -12.23
CA ASN A 109 14.52 -4.27 -11.11
C ASN A 109 13.25 -3.89 -10.33
N GLN A 110 12.04 -4.22 -10.82
CA GLN A 110 10.79 -3.62 -10.35
C GLN A 110 9.60 -4.60 -10.35
N GLN A 111 9.83 -5.90 -10.15
CA GLN A 111 8.83 -6.97 -10.34
C GLN A 111 7.46 -6.76 -9.64
N ASN A 112 7.38 -5.92 -8.61
CA ASN A 112 6.13 -5.67 -7.89
C ASN A 112 5.26 -4.53 -8.45
N PHE A 113 5.80 -3.62 -9.26
CA PHE A 113 5.07 -2.43 -9.75
C PHE A 113 5.33 -2.09 -11.23
N PHE A 114 5.79 -3.08 -12.01
CA PHE A 114 6.18 -2.89 -13.40
C PHE A 114 5.07 -2.25 -14.24
N VAL A 115 3.84 -2.74 -14.11
CA VAL A 115 2.70 -2.28 -14.92
C VAL A 115 2.34 -0.83 -14.57
N GLU A 116 2.33 -0.51 -13.28
CA GLU A 116 2.01 0.82 -12.77
C GLU A 116 3.05 1.85 -13.18
N LEU A 117 4.35 1.53 -13.06
CA LEU A 117 5.43 2.42 -13.48
C LEU A 117 5.46 2.62 -15.00
N GLN A 118 5.20 1.57 -15.79
CA GLN A 118 5.05 1.69 -17.24
C GLN A 118 3.88 2.60 -17.61
N THR A 119 2.76 2.48 -16.89
CA THR A 119 1.60 3.35 -17.08
C THR A 119 1.93 4.80 -16.76
N LEU A 120 2.57 5.06 -15.61
CA LEU A 120 3.03 6.40 -15.22
C LEU A 120 3.95 7.00 -16.28
N LYS A 121 4.93 6.21 -16.75
CA LYS A 121 5.90 6.65 -17.77
C LYS A 121 5.22 7.00 -19.09
N LYS A 122 4.27 6.18 -19.54
CA LYS A 122 3.50 6.44 -20.76
C LYS A 122 2.75 7.77 -20.67
N ILE A 123 2.07 8.01 -19.55
CA ILE A 123 1.36 9.28 -19.33
C ILE A 123 2.34 10.45 -19.31
N ALA A 124 3.50 10.31 -18.66
CA ALA A 124 4.52 11.35 -18.64
C ALA A 124 5.06 11.69 -20.05
N GLN A 125 5.08 10.73 -20.97
CA GLN A 125 5.49 10.94 -22.36
C GLN A 125 4.47 11.74 -23.20
N ASP A 126 3.21 11.81 -22.76
CA ASP A 126 2.17 12.59 -23.45
C ASP A 126 2.30 14.10 -23.16
N PHE A 127 3.14 14.51 -22.21
CA PHE A 127 3.40 15.92 -21.90
C PHE A 127 4.34 16.54 -22.94
N PRO A 128 3.97 17.66 -23.60
CA PRO A 128 4.74 18.25 -24.71
C PRO A 128 6.20 18.60 -24.37
N LYS A 129 6.46 19.02 -23.14
CA LYS A 129 7.79 19.37 -22.62
C LYS A 129 8.38 18.29 -21.70
N GLY A 130 7.73 17.12 -21.62
CA GLY A 130 8.06 16.07 -20.68
C GLY A 130 7.71 16.41 -19.23
N VAL A 131 7.99 15.45 -18.35
CA VAL A 131 7.83 15.58 -16.89
C VAL A 131 9.16 15.28 -16.23
N GLN A 132 9.63 16.19 -15.38
CA GLN A 132 10.78 15.97 -14.51
C GLN A 132 10.31 15.35 -13.20
N PHE A 133 11.03 14.32 -12.74
CA PHE A 133 10.75 13.67 -11.46
C PHE A 133 11.85 14.02 -10.47
N GLU A 134 11.46 14.54 -9.31
CA GLU A 134 12.36 14.98 -8.25
C GLU A 134 12.03 14.26 -6.94
N HIS A 135 13.08 13.85 -6.23
CA HIS A 135 12.93 13.32 -4.89
C HIS A 135 12.93 14.45 -3.87
N VAL A 136 11.96 14.44 -2.96
CA VAL A 136 11.92 15.28 -1.77
C VAL A 136 12.00 14.40 -0.53
N TYR A 137 12.63 14.87 0.55
CA TYR A 137 12.73 14.07 1.77
C TYR A 137 11.46 14.18 2.62
N ALA A 138 10.94 13.03 3.04
CA ALA A 138 9.87 12.95 4.02
C ALA A 138 10.23 13.70 5.31
N HIS A 139 9.24 14.41 5.87
CA HIS A 139 9.32 15.08 7.19
C HIS A 139 10.51 16.05 7.36
N ASN A 140 10.91 16.74 6.28
CA ASN A 140 12.05 17.66 6.28
C ASN A 140 11.66 19.14 6.11
N GLY A 141 10.39 19.50 6.31
CA GLY A 141 9.93 20.89 6.19
C GLY A 141 9.65 21.37 4.77
N ASP A 142 9.54 20.47 3.78
CA ASP A 142 9.07 20.85 2.45
C ASP A 142 7.55 21.01 2.49
N GLU A 143 7.07 22.25 2.46
CA GLU A 143 5.65 22.59 2.60
C GLU A 143 4.76 21.86 1.58
N GLY A 144 5.24 21.68 0.34
CA GLY A 144 4.46 21.00 -0.69
C GLY A 144 4.31 19.51 -0.41
N ASN A 145 5.37 18.86 0.06
CA ASN A 145 5.32 17.46 0.47
C ASN A 145 4.47 17.26 1.71
N GLU A 146 4.54 18.16 2.69
CA GLU A 146 3.73 18.11 3.90
C GLU A 146 2.23 18.29 3.61
N GLU A 147 1.87 19.17 2.65
CA GLU A 147 0.49 19.30 2.19
C GLU A 147 0.01 18.04 1.44
N ALA A 148 0.88 17.41 0.64
CA ALA A 148 0.55 16.14 0.00
C ALA A 148 0.29 15.01 1.03
N ASP A 149 1.14 14.88 2.05
CA ASP A 149 0.94 13.95 3.18
C ASP A 149 -0.36 14.25 3.92
N ALA A 150 -0.61 15.51 4.26
CA ALA A 150 -1.84 15.91 4.93
C ALA A 150 -3.09 15.52 4.13
N LEU A 151 -3.07 15.70 2.81
CA LEU A 151 -4.14 15.26 1.92
C LEU A 151 -4.27 13.73 1.89
N ALA A 152 -3.16 12.98 1.81
CA ALA A 152 -3.16 11.52 1.79
C ALA A 152 -3.68 10.92 3.12
N THR A 153 -3.19 11.44 4.24
CA THR A 153 -3.61 11.07 5.60
C THR A 153 -5.07 11.44 5.85
N LYS A 154 -5.55 12.58 5.33
CA LYS A 154 -6.97 12.92 5.38
C LYS A 154 -7.82 11.89 4.66
N ALA A 155 -7.38 11.34 3.53
CA ALA A 155 -8.12 10.32 2.78
C ALA A 155 -8.32 9.01 3.57
N THR A 156 -7.37 8.64 4.42
CA THR A 156 -7.44 7.41 5.25
C THR A 156 -8.01 7.67 6.66
N SER A 157 -8.18 8.93 7.05
CA SER A 157 -8.72 9.31 8.36
C SER A 157 -10.15 8.78 8.57
N LYS A 158 -10.44 8.32 9.80
CA LYS A 158 -11.72 7.69 10.17
C LYS A 158 -12.95 8.56 9.92
N HIS A 159 -12.79 9.88 9.84
CA HIS A 159 -13.87 10.82 9.57
C HIS A 159 -14.33 10.81 8.10
N ASN A 160 -13.51 10.30 7.17
CA ASN A 160 -13.84 10.17 5.75
C ASN A 160 -14.28 8.75 5.35
N LEU A 161 -14.32 7.81 6.30
CA LEU A 161 -14.87 6.48 6.04
C LEU A 161 -16.41 6.56 6.03
N PRO A 162 -17.11 6.11 4.98
CA PRO A 162 -18.55 5.92 5.07
C PRO A 162 -18.82 4.97 6.24
N SER A 163 -19.61 5.44 7.21
CA SER A 163 -20.02 4.63 8.35
C SER A 163 -20.50 3.27 7.83
N PRO A 164 -20.04 2.13 8.40
CA PRO A 164 -20.55 0.84 7.97
C PRO A 164 -22.05 0.89 8.16
N ARG A 165 -22.82 0.80 7.07
CA ARG A 165 -24.26 0.62 7.15
C ARG A 165 -24.46 -0.64 7.98
N ARG A 166 -24.76 -0.46 9.26
CA ARG A 166 -25.21 -1.50 10.17
C ARG A 166 -26.43 -2.09 9.48
N ALA A 167 -26.26 -3.22 8.80
CA ALA A 167 -27.37 -3.98 8.28
C ALA A 167 -28.23 -4.32 9.49
N ARG A 168 -29.31 -3.54 9.68
CA ARG A 168 -30.37 -3.86 10.63
C ARG A 168 -31.06 -5.10 10.06
N SER A 169 -30.50 -6.27 10.32
CA SER A 169 -31.24 -7.51 10.18
C SER A 169 -32.39 -7.46 11.18
N LYS A 170 -33.60 -7.32 10.64
CA LYS A 170 -34.86 -7.45 11.38
C LYS A 170 -34.83 -8.76 12.20
N PRO A 171 -35.29 -8.77 13.46
CA PRO A 171 -35.41 -10.03 14.19
C PRO A 171 -36.46 -10.92 13.51
N PRO A 172 -36.28 -12.26 13.53
CA PRO A 172 -37.22 -13.16 12.88
C PRO A 172 -38.59 -13.10 13.56
N SER A 173 -39.64 -12.98 12.75
CA SER A 173 -41.03 -12.99 13.19
C SER A 173 -41.36 -14.31 13.89
N ARG A 174 -41.69 -14.21 15.19
CA ARG A 174 -42.25 -15.30 15.98
C ARG A 174 -43.64 -15.65 15.41
N ARG A 175 -43.75 -16.75 14.68
CA ARG A 175 -45.03 -17.26 14.17
C ARG A 175 -45.78 -17.95 15.33
N MET A 176 -46.80 -17.27 15.86
CA MET A 176 -47.81 -17.87 16.72
C MET A 176 -48.55 -18.96 15.95
N SER A 177 -48.51 -20.20 16.43
CA SER A 177 -49.46 -21.26 16.05
C SER A 177 -50.41 -21.47 17.23
N ARG A 178 -51.67 -21.06 17.05
CA ARG A 178 -52.78 -21.33 17.95
C ARG A 178 -53.37 -22.70 17.58
N ARG A 179 -53.42 -23.58 18.59
CA ARG A 179 -54.46 -24.57 18.93
C ARG A 179 -55.36 -25.12 17.80
N THR A 180 -55.38 -26.45 17.69
CA THR A 180 -56.64 -27.22 17.56
C THR A 180 -56.63 -28.38 18.55
N ARG A 181 -57.72 -28.46 19.34
CA ARG A 181 -58.07 -29.57 20.25
C ARG A 181 -58.64 -30.73 19.42
N SER A 182 -58.35 -31.97 19.81
CA SER A 182 -59.31 -33.09 19.78
C SER A 182 -58.86 -34.18 20.76
N ALA A 183 -59.83 -34.88 21.35
CA ALA A 183 -59.75 -35.62 22.60
C ALA A 183 -59.80 -37.15 22.43
N TYR A 184 -59.63 -37.84 23.58
CA TYR A 184 -59.92 -39.27 23.86
C TYR A 184 -58.79 -40.26 23.45
N VAL A 185 -58.22 -41.15 24.29
CA VAL A 185 -58.80 -42.12 25.24
C VAL A 185 -57.80 -42.48 26.38
N LYS A 186 -58.34 -42.79 27.57
CA LYS A 186 -57.70 -43.28 28.81
C LYS A 186 -57.00 -44.65 28.67
N ARG A 187 -55.94 -44.92 29.45
CA ARG A 187 -55.84 -46.06 30.41
C ARG A 187 -54.52 -46.06 31.22
N SER A 188 -54.71 -45.97 32.55
CA SER A 188 -54.05 -46.71 33.64
C SER A 188 -52.53 -46.67 33.87
N ALA A 189 -52.14 -46.20 35.07
CA ALA A 189 -50.88 -46.51 35.79
C ALA A 189 -51.22 -47.40 37.02
N PRO A 190 -50.32 -47.75 37.97
CA PRO A 190 -48.83 -47.82 38.08
C PRO A 190 -48.42 -49.21 38.70
N PRO A 191 -47.41 -49.46 39.59
CA PRO A 191 -46.23 -48.71 40.11
C PRO A 191 -44.87 -49.48 40.29
N GLU A 192 -43.83 -48.70 40.65
CA GLU A 192 -42.64 -48.94 41.54
C GLU A 192 -41.65 -50.13 41.42
N VAL A 193 -40.35 -49.85 41.63
CA VAL A 193 -39.52 -50.25 42.81
C VAL A 193 -37.99 -50.24 42.49
N HIS A 194 -37.17 -49.73 43.45
CA HIS A 194 -35.74 -49.90 43.82
C HIS A 194 -34.70 -50.50 42.82
N GLY A 195 -33.42 -50.15 42.79
CA GLY A 195 -32.51 -49.42 43.68
C GLY A 195 -31.05 -49.78 43.34
N THR A 196 -30.08 -49.07 43.93
CA THR A 196 -28.63 -49.42 44.09
C THR A 196 -27.82 -49.60 42.78
N GLU A 197 -26.52 -49.32 42.65
CA GLU A 197 -25.41 -49.18 43.60
C GLU A 197 -24.21 -48.49 42.90
N LYS A 198 -23.30 -47.95 43.71
CA LYS A 198 -22.02 -47.37 43.31
C LYS A 198 -21.03 -48.47 42.91
N LEU A 199 -20.15 -48.21 41.94
CA LEU A 199 -18.77 -48.73 42.02
C LEU A 199 -17.72 -47.70 41.56
N LYS A 200 -16.82 -47.43 42.49
CA LYS A 200 -15.56 -46.69 42.35
C LYS A 200 -14.52 -47.53 41.60
N THR A 201 -13.51 -46.85 41.06
CA THR A 201 -12.05 -47.13 41.05
C THR A 201 -11.48 -46.71 39.69
N ARG A 202 -10.29 -46.11 39.53
CA ARG A 202 -9.12 -45.83 40.38
C ARG A 202 -8.25 -44.79 39.65
N LYS A 203 -7.53 -43.97 40.45
CA LYS A 203 -6.13 -43.43 40.32
C LYS A 203 -5.42 -43.63 38.96
N ALA A 204 -4.63 -42.71 38.41
CA ALA A 204 -3.62 -41.85 39.03
C ALA A 204 -3.19 -40.69 38.10
N ALA A 205 -2.57 -39.68 38.70
CA ALA A 205 -2.05 -38.46 38.07
C ALA A 205 -0.52 -38.59 37.78
N PRO A 206 0.23 -37.49 37.60
CA PRO A 206 0.96 -37.12 36.37
C PRO A 206 2.49 -37.27 36.52
N LYS A 207 3.26 -37.08 35.44
CA LYS A 207 4.66 -36.62 35.57
C LYS A 207 5.08 -35.72 34.41
N ASP A 208 5.46 -34.52 34.79
CA ASP A 208 6.39 -33.61 34.12
C ASP A 208 7.72 -34.31 33.78
N ASN A 209 8.44 -33.81 32.77
CA ASN A 209 9.71 -33.10 32.99
C ASN A 209 10.56 -32.91 31.71
N ASP A 210 11.18 -31.74 31.66
CA ASP A 210 12.53 -31.43 31.19
C ASP A 210 12.84 -31.24 29.68
N ALA A 211 13.01 -29.96 29.33
CA ALA A 211 13.99 -29.44 28.36
C ALA A 211 15.44 -29.56 28.95
N PRO A 212 16.56 -29.03 28.37
CA PRO A 212 16.77 -28.27 27.11
C PRO A 212 18.11 -28.60 26.35
N LYS A 213 18.43 -27.74 25.35
CA LYS A 213 19.76 -27.45 24.70
C LYS A 213 20.14 -28.37 23.51
N THR A 214 20.86 -27.98 22.44
CA THR A 214 21.95 -26.99 22.24
C THR A 214 22.12 -26.60 20.74
N ASN A 215 22.64 -25.38 20.52
CA ASN A 215 23.48 -24.84 19.44
C ASN A 215 24.09 -25.78 18.39
N ASN A 216 24.19 -25.31 17.13
CA ASN A 216 25.39 -25.49 16.29
C ASN A 216 25.47 -24.55 15.06
N ALA A 217 26.42 -23.62 15.12
CA ALA A 217 27.27 -23.12 14.03
C ALA A 217 28.66 -22.84 14.68
N PRO A 218 29.79 -22.60 13.98
CA PRO A 218 30.10 -22.65 12.54
C PRO A 218 31.37 -23.47 12.22
N LYS A 219 31.72 -23.72 10.93
CA LYS A 219 33.12 -24.04 10.54
C LYS A 219 33.52 -23.45 9.17
N HIS A 220 34.54 -22.61 9.22
CA HIS A 220 35.43 -22.26 8.10
C HIS A 220 36.28 -23.47 7.68
N SER A 221 36.63 -23.56 6.39
CA SER A 221 37.94 -24.06 5.98
C SER A 221 38.54 -23.16 4.89
N ARG A 222 39.80 -22.78 5.12
CA ARG A 222 40.70 -22.05 4.22
C ARG A 222 41.59 -23.06 3.49
N ARG A 223 42.02 -22.73 2.26
CA ARG A 223 43.36 -22.96 1.64
C ARG A 223 43.20 -23.25 0.13
N ARG A 224 44.09 -22.85 -0.79
CA ARG A 224 45.26 -21.95 -0.81
C ARG A 224 45.73 -21.88 -2.29
N THR A 225 46.13 -20.70 -2.73
CA THR A 225 47.31 -20.36 -3.59
C THR A 225 47.54 -20.88 -5.03
N LYS A 226 47.93 -19.87 -5.83
CA LYS A 226 49.00 -19.77 -6.86
C LYS A 226 48.68 -20.31 -8.26
N ARG A 227 48.85 -19.46 -9.30
CA ARG A 227 50.13 -19.23 -9.99
C ARG A 227 50.00 -18.15 -11.08
N SER A 228 51.02 -17.31 -11.14
CA SER A 228 51.33 -16.26 -12.12
C SER A 228 51.76 -16.80 -13.49
N LYS A 229 51.54 -16.04 -14.58
CA LYS A 229 52.59 -15.31 -15.35
C LYS A 229 52.11 -14.95 -16.77
N ARG A 230 52.50 -13.71 -17.15
CA ARG A 230 52.98 -13.26 -18.48
C ARG A 230 51.98 -13.26 -19.66
N SER A 231 52.09 -12.41 -20.68
CA SER A 231 52.90 -11.21 -21.02
C SER A 231 52.75 -11.03 -22.53
N ARG A 232 52.70 -9.76 -23.00
CA ARG A 232 52.97 -9.30 -24.38
C ARG A 232 51.89 -9.72 -25.41
N ARG A 233 51.41 -8.84 -26.28
CA ARG A 233 52.00 -7.71 -27.00
C ARG A 233 50.98 -6.59 -27.13
#